data_AF-A0A3D5SCM4-F1
#
_entry.id   AF-A0A3D5SCM4-F1
#
_cell.length_a   1.000
_cell.length_b   1.000
_cell.length_c   1.000
_cell.angle_alpha   90.00
_cell.angle_beta   90.00
_cell.angle_gamma   90.00
#
_symmetry.space_group_name_H-M   'P 1'
#
loop_
_entity.id
_entity.type
_entity.pdbx_description
1 polymer ?
#
loop_
_entity_poly.entity_id
_entity_poly.type
_entity_poly.pdbx_seq_one_letter_code
_entity_poly.pdbx_strand_id
1 'polypeptide(L)' 'VFKDYKNGKYKIISFYAKKARGLMSAYIIKHRIEDPSKLKKFTTAGYRFDKDSSDAKQWVFLRDEQI' A
#
# COMPACT_ATOMS: atom_id res chain seq x y z
N VAL A 1 -4.69 1.29 -3.56
CA VAL A 1 -5.29 -0.02 -3.23
C VAL A 1 -4.23 -0.87 -2.56
N PHE A 2 -4.56 -1.52 -1.44
CA PHE A 2 -3.64 -2.42 -0.73
C PHE A 2 -4.04 -3.87 -1.01
N LYS A 3 -3.09 -4.68 -1.47
CA LYS A 3 -3.28 -6.11 -1.72
C LYS A 3 -2.22 -6.90 -0.98
N ASP A 4 -2.62 -8.07 -0.50
CA ASP A 4 -1.77 -9.01 0.23
C ASP A 4 -1.66 -10.31 -0.58
N TYR A 5 -0.49 -10.93 -0.57
CA TYR A 5 -0.29 -12.25 -1.15
C TYR A 5 -0.97 -13.30 -0.28
N LYS A 6 -1.85 -14.10 -0.87
CA LYS A 6 -2.50 -15.23 -0.20
C LYS A 6 -3.04 -16.24 -1.21
N ASN A 7 -2.70 -17.51 -1.04
CA ASN A 7 -3.07 -18.61 -1.95
C ASN A 7 -2.63 -18.36 -3.41
N GLY A 8 -1.36 -18.00 -3.62
CA GLY A 8 -0.78 -17.88 -4.96
C GLY A 8 -1.09 -16.57 -5.70
N LYS A 9 -1.84 -15.63 -5.09
CA LYS A 9 -2.20 -14.36 -5.73
C LYS A 9 -2.34 -13.20 -4.76
N TYR A 10 -2.09 -11.98 -5.27
CA TYR A 10 -2.37 -10.74 -4.54
C TYR A 10 -3.86 -10.40 -4.59
N LYS A 11 -4.47 -10.23 -3.42
CA LYS A 11 -5.88 -9.84 -3.29
C LYS A 11 -6.08 -8.88 -2.13
N ILE A 12 -7.17 -8.13 -2.16
CA ILE A 12 -7.53 -7.26 -1.03
C ILE A 12 -8.00 -8.15 0.12
N ILE A 13 -7.28 -8.10 1.24
CA ILE A 13 -7.72 -8.71 2.50
C ILE A 13 -8.22 -7.57 3.40
N SER A 14 -9.53 -7.47 3.58
CA SER A 14 -10.18 -6.28 4.17
C SER A 14 -9.60 -5.83 5.51
N PHE A 15 -9.23 -6.77 6.39
CA PHE A 15 -8.61 -6.46 7.69
C PHE A 15 -7.27 -5.71 7.52
N TYR A 16 -6.38 -6.24 6.67
CA TYR A 16 -5.09 -5.61 6.39
C TYR A 16 -5.22 -4.33 5.58
N ALA A 17 -6.12 -4.30 4.60
CA ALA A 17 -6.37 -3.10 3.80
C ALA A 17 -6.90 -1.94 4.67
N LYS A 18 -7.76 -2.20 5.66
CA LYS A 18 -8.21 -1.19 6.63
C LYS A 18 -7.03 -0.64 7.45
N LYS A 19 -6.18 -1.53 8.00
CA LYS A 19 -4.98 -1.13 8.74
C LYS A 19 -4.00 -0.33 7.87
N ALA A 20 -3.74 -0.79 6.65
CA ALA A 20 -2.82 -0.15 5.71
C ALA A 20 -3.26 1.27 5.31
N ARG A 21 -4.56 1.50 5.16
CA ARG A 21 -5.11 2.86 4.94
C ARG A 21 -4.78 3.79 6.11
N GLY A 22 -5.01 3.33 7.35
CA GLY A 22 -4.65 4.10 8.54
C GLY A 22 -3.15 4.40 8.62
N LEU A 23 -2.31 3.40 8.29
CA LEU A 23 -0.85 3.58 8.25
C LEU A 23 -0.42 4.58 7.18
N MET A 24 -1.03 4.57 6.00
CA MET A 24 -0.76 5.54 4.93
C MET A 24 -1.18 6.95 5.36
N SER A 25 -2.35 7.10 5.99
CA SER A 25 -2.79 8.39 6.55
C SER A 25 -1.80 8.91 7.60
N ALA A 26 -1.35 8.06 8.51
CA ALA A 26 -0.34 8.42 9.50
C ALA A 26 1.01 8.79 8.85
N TYR A 27 1.41 8.08 7.79
CA TYR A 27 2.62 8.37 7.01
C TYR A 27 2.55 9.75 6.35
N ILE A 28 1.42 10.08 5.71
CA ILE A 28 1.18 11.41 5.12
C ILE A 28 1.38 12.51 6.15
N ILE A 29 0.75 12.38 7.32
CA ILE A 29 0.79 13.38 8.39
C ILE A 29 2.20 13.50 8.95
N LYS A 30 2.83 12.36 9.31
CA LYS A 30 4.16 12.32 9.93
C LYS A 30 5.24 12.93 9.04
N HIS A 31 5.15 12.68 7.73
CA HIS A 31 6.15 13.15 6.76
C HIS A 31 5.74 14.45 6.06
N ARG A 32 4.61 15.07 6.45
CA ARG A 32 4.04 16.28 5.84
C ARG A 32 4.04 16.21 4.31
N ILE A 33 3.47 15.12 3.79
CA ILE A 33 3.47 14.86 2.36
C ILE A 33 2.42 15.74 1.69
N GLU A 34 2.88 16.71 0.91
CA GLU A 34 2.02 17.59 0.10
C GLU A 34 1.92 17.13 -1.35
N ASP A 35 2.95 16.46 -1.86
CA ASP A 35 2.96 15.89 -3.21
C ASP A 35 2.51 14.42 -3.16
N PRO A 36 1.36 14.06 -3.76
CA PRO A 36 0.88 12.69 -3.82
C PRO A 36 1.90 11.72 -4.40
N SER A 37 2.76 12.16 -5.34
CA SER A 37 3.76 11.30 -5.98
C SER A 37 4.71 10.65 -4.98
N LYS A 38 4.97 11.32 -3.84
CA LYS A 38 5.83 10.82 -2.76
C LYS A 38 5.22 9.61 -2.04
N LEU A 39 3.90 9.38 -2.14
CA LEU A 39 3.25 8.21 -1.55
C LEU A 39 3.67 6.90 -2.19
N LYS A 40 4.22 6.93 -3.41
CA LYS A 40 4.85 5.76 -4.03
C LYS A 40 6.03 5.22 -3.22
N LYS A 41 6.61 6.03 -2.32
CA LYS A 41 7.69 5.64 -1.40
C LYS A 41 7.20 5.02 -0.09
N PHE A 42 5.89 4.82 0.08
CA PHE A 42 5.34 4.18 1.27
C PHE A 42 5.79 2.72 1.35
N THR A 43 6.51 2.38 2.43
CA THR A 43 7.04 1.02 2.68
C THR A 43 6.63 0.43 4.03
N THR A 44 5.71 1.08 4.75
CA THR A 44 5.33 0.68 6.11
C THR A 44 4.66 -0.70 6.12
N ALA A 45 4.95 -1.49 7.15
CA ALA A 45 4.38 -2.82 7.37
C ALA A 45 4.61 -3.81 6.21
N GLY A 46 5.68 -3.64 5.44
CA GLY A 46 6.07 -4.54 4.35
C GLY A 46 5.31 -4.31 3.03
N TYR A 47 4.53 -3.22 2.94
CA TYR A 47 3.94 -2.81 1.66
C TYR A 47 5.01 -2.26 0.72
N ARG A 48 4.82 -2.42 -0.58
CA ARG A 48 5.62 -1.79 -1.64
C ARG A 48 4.72 -1.30 -2.76
N PHE A 49 5.04 -0.16 -3.36
CA PHE A 49 4.36 0.30 -4.56
C PHE A 49 4.65 -0.64 -5.73
N ASP A 50 3.61 -1.03 -6.45
CA ASP A 50 3.71 -1.87 -7.63
C ASP A 50 3.37 -1.07 -8.89
N LYS A 51 4.39 -0.76 -9.70
CA LYS A 51 4.22 0.08 -10.88
C LYS A 51 3.36 -0.59 -11.94
N ASP A 52 3.47 -1.90 -12.08
CA ASP A 52 2.84 -2.65 -13.17
C ASP A 52 1.32 -2.79 -12.97
N SER A 53 0.85 -2.95 -11.73
CA SER A 53 -0.58 -2.93 -11.41
C SER A 53 -1.15 -1.54 -11.15
N SER A 54 -0.35 -0.48 -11.24
CA SER A 54 -0.78 0.89 -10.95
C SER A 54 -1.07 1.69 -12.21
N ASP A 55 -2.09 2.56 -12.12
CA ASP A 55 -2.45 3.51 -13.18
C ASP A 55 -2.47 4.96 -12.66
N ALA A 56 -2.94 5.88 -13.51
CA ALA A 56 -3.00 7.31 -13.19
C ALA A 56 -3.95 7.66 -12.02
N LYS A 57 -4.97 6.84 -11.78
CA LYS A 57 -6.01 7.06 -10.75
C LYS A 57 -5.88 6.12 -9.56
N GLN A 58 -5.24 4.96 -9.74
CA GLN A 58 -5.16 3.90 -8.74
C GLN A 58 -3.73 3.40 -8.60
N TRP A 59 -3.14 3.65 -7.42
CA TRP A 59 -1.84 3.08 -7.05
C TRP A 59 -2.02 1.81 -6.24
N VAL A 60 -1.40 0.73 -6.67
CA VAL A 60 -1.43 -0.57 -6.01
C VAL A 60 -0.20 -0.72 -5.13
N PHE A 61 -0.44 -1.13 -3.89
CA PHE A 61 0.59 -1.48 -2.93
C PHE A 61 0.44 -2.95 -2.57
N LEU A 62 1.52 -3.71 -2.74
CA LEU A 62 1.58 -5.15 -2.50
C LEU A 62 2.31 -5.43 -1.20
N ARG A 63 1.86 -6.43 -0.47
CA ARG A 63 2.55 -6.98 0.70
C ARG A 63 2.64 -8.49 0.56
N ASP A 64 3.83 -9.02 0.79
CA ASP A 64 4.05 -10.47 0.75
C ASP A 64 3.51 -11.11 2.04
N GLU A 65 3.19 -12.40 1.97
CA GLU A 65 2.75 -13.15 3.14
C GLU A 65 3.89 -13.16 4.17
N GLN A 66 3.64 -12.62 5.37
CA GLN A 66 4.59 -12.74 6.47
C GLN A 66 4.48 -14.16 6.99
N ILE A 67 5.53 -14.95 6.75
CA ILE A 67 5.73 -16.28 7.32
C ILE A 67 5.84 -16.17 8.84
#